data_AF-A0AAI9TKG5-F1
#
_entry.id   AF-A0AAI9TKG5-F1
#
_cell.length_a   1.000
_cell.length_b   1.000
_cell.length_c   1.000
_cell.angle_alpha   90.00
_cell.angle_beta   90.00
_cell.angle_gamma   90.00
#
_symmetry.space_group_name_H-M   'P 1'
#
loop_
_entity.id
_entity.type
_entity.pdbx_description
1 polymer ?
#
loop_
_entity_poly.entity_id
_entity_poly.type
_entity_poly.pdbx_seq_one_letter_code
_entity_poly.pdbx_strand_id
1 'polypeptide(L)'
;MEASNRQFLQGRIDEIEAMNLSTEEEKLDKMRVYWLNLTDKPDDAWMATASPRIARQCREEGNVTRLTDVKTLYHRNMNGASPPKLSNEWRHMYLDTVQTVCNEMAFRDEEDSDFEVPPCHDLGLFLKYASTVQDPDFRYAGMAPFEPPGMCSLETSDISKYREDLIEKLGLYYVCKESFLDAYMHDDLEVRAGLQTGIGVKHKMGGHDTWYSMYLYCRRYVEDSDHSHKDWAWRVVVSDAEGMDNPMTVYGRKPRFDSIVEFLDWYSSWLGHLDMGQVREDVALNCGEEI
;
A
#
# COMPACT_ATOMS: atom_id res chain seq x y z
N MET A 1 7.36 -11.12 1.04
CA MET A 1 7.60 -9.72 1.48
C MET A 1 8.59 -9.64 2.63
N GLU A 2 8.38 -10.39 3.72
CA GLU A 2 9.35 -10.43 4.85
C GLU A 2 10.79 -10.70 4.38
N ALA A 3 10.98 -11.66 3.48
CA ALA A 3 12.29 -11.95 2.90
C ALA A 3 12.94 -10.71 2.27
N SER A 4 12.21 -9.99 1.40
CA SER A 4 12.65 -8.75 0.76
C SER A 4 12.99 -7.66 1.78
N ASN A 5 12.12 -7.46 2.78
CA ASN A 5 12.33 -6.48 3.85
C ASN A 5 13.58 -6.80 4.69
N ARG A 6 13.76 -8.07 5.07
CA ARG A 6 14.94 -8.51 5.84
C ARG A 6 16.22 -8.47 5.02
N GLN A 7 16.14 -8.83 3.74
CA GLN A 7 17.29 -8.76 2.84
C GLN A 7 17.75 -7.31 2.63
N PHE A 8 16.81 -6.37 2.49
CA PHE A 8 17.14 -4.94 2.43
C PHE A 8 17.86 -4.48 3.69
N LEU A 9 17.31 -4.77 4.88
CA LEU A 9 17.95 -4.41 6.15
C LEU A 9 19.33 -5.04 6.30
N GLN A 10 19.51 -6.31 5.91
CA GLN A 10 20.82 -6.95 5.92
C GLN A 10 21.81 -6.22 5.01
N GLY A 11 21.40 -5.84 3.79
CA GLY A 11 22.25 -5.07 2.88
C GLY A 11 22.66 -3.72 3.45
N ARG A 12 21.76 -3.03 4.18
CA ARG A 12 22.10 -1.78 4.90
C ARG A 12 23.07 -2.00 6.04
N ILE A 13 22.86 -3.05 6.83
CA ILE A 13 23.77 -3.43 7.92
C ILE A 13 25.17 -3.71 7.36
N ASP A 14 25.28 -4.49 6.28
CA ASP A 14 26.56 -4.83 5.66
C ASP A 14 27.29 -3.60 5.12
N GLU A 15 26.55 -2.65 4.51
CA GLU A 15 27.10 -1.36 4.05
C GLU A 15 27.64 -0.51 5.20
N ILE A 16 26.92 -0.43 6.32
CA ILE A 16 27.35 0.34 7.50
C ILE A 16 28.57 -0.31 8.16
N GLU A 17 28.61 -1.64 8.26
CA GLU A 17 29.79 -2.36 8.78
C GLU A 17 31.03 -2.10 7.90
N ALA A 18 30.87 -2.03 6.58
CA ALA A 18 31.96 -1.73 5.65
C ALA A 18 32.53 -0.31 5.79
N MET A 19 31.82 0.62 6.44
CA MET A 19 32.32 1.97 6.73
C MET A 19 33.40 1.98 7.82
N ASN A 20 33.61 0.88 8.54
CA ASN A 20 34.59 0.76 9.64
C ASN A 20 34.43 1.84 10.73
N LEU A 21 33.18 2.18 11.07
CA LEU A 21 32.86 3.13 12.14
C LEU A 21 33.36 2.63 13.50
N SER A 22 33.76 3.55 14.36
CA SER A 22 34.48 3.23 15.59
C SER A 22 33.59 2.76 16.73
N THR A 23 32.31 3.14 16.71
CA THR A 23 31.33 2.85 17.78
C THR A 23 30.01 2.32 17.24
N GLU A 24 29.28 1.58 18.08
CA GLU A 24 27.91 1.13 17.72
C GLU A 24 26.91 2.30 17.64
N GLU A 25 27.15 3.39 18.37
CA GLU A 25 26.33 4.61 18.30
C GLU A 25 26.39 5.22 16.90
N GLU A 26 27.59 5.42 16.33
CA GLU A 26 27.78 5.90 14.96
C GLU A 26 27.11 5.00 13.92
N LYS A 27 27.19 3.67 14.11
CA LYS A 27 26.52 2.70 13.23
C LYS A 27 25.01 2.79 13.31
N LEU A 28 24.45 2.92 14.51
CA LEU A 28 23.01 3.04 14.72
C LEU A 28 22.47 4.36 14.18
N ASP A 29 23.24 5.45 14.26
CA ASP A 29 22.88 6.72 13.63
C ASP A 29 22.78 6.60 12.11
N LYS A 30 23.72 5.88 11.47
CA LYS A 30 23.61 5.56 10.04
C LYS A 30 22.40 4.65 9.73
N MET A 31 22.03 3.76 10.63
CA MET A 31 20.87 2.88 10.43
C MET A 31 19.53 3.62 10.63
N ARG A 32 19.47 4.61 11.52
CA ARG A 32 18.28 5.44 11.78
C ARG A 32 17.76 6.14 10.53
N VAL A 33 18.64 6.45 9.60
CA VAL A 33 18.29 6.98 8.28
C VAL A 33 17.29 6.09 7.52
N TYR A 34 17.34 4.77 7.71
CA TYR A 34 16.41 3.81 7.10
C TYR A 34 15.29 3.35 8.05
N TRP A 35 15.53 3.45 9.36
CA TRP A 35 14.58 3.05 10.41
C TRP A 35 14.56 4.10 11.52
N LEU A 36 13.78 5.16 11.29
CA LEU A 36 13.82 6.42 12.03
C LEU A 36 13.77 6.27 13.56
N ASN A 37 12.88 5.41 14.07
CA ASN A 37 12.62 5.28 15.51
C ASN A 37 13.62 4.40 16.27
N LEU A 38 14.73 3.95 15.63
CA LEU A 38 15.71 3.12 16.33
C LEU A 38 16.33 3.86 17.50
N THR A 39 16.44 3.17 18.65
CA THR A 39 16.96 3.67 19.94
C THR A 39 16.11 4.72 20.65
N ASP A 40 15.02 5.19 20.02
CA ASP A 40 14.11 6.14 20.63
C ASP A 40 13.34 5.46 21.76
N LYS A 41 13.51 5.98 22.98
CA LYS A 41 12.77 5.47 24.14
C LYS A 41 11.31 5.94 24.04
N PRO A 42 10.35 5.02 24.12
CA PRO A 42 8.95 5.40 24.00
C PRO A 42 8.48 6.16 25.25
N ASP A 43 7.56 7.11 25.05
CA ASP A 43 6.86 7.80 26.14
C ASP A 43 5.83 6.88 26.81
N ASP A 44 6.01 6.62 28.10
CA ASP A 44 5.13 5.74 28.90
C ASP A 44 3.65 6.15 28.84
N ALA A 45 3.35 7.46 28.75
CA ALA A 45 1.96 7.94 28.70
C ALA A 45 1.27 7.59 27.37
N TRP A 46 1.98 7.74 26.26
CA TRP A 46 1.48 7.35 24.94
C TRP A 46 1.36 5.82 24.83
N MET A 47 2.35 5.09 25.36
CA MET A 47 2.39 3.63 25.33
C MET A 47 1.23 2.96 26.05
N ALA A 48 0.65 3.61 27.06
CA ALA A 48 -0.52 3.11 27.79
C ALA A 48 -1.79 3.02 26.91
N THR A 49 -1.87 3.81 25.84
CA THR A 49 -3.04 3.84 24.94
C THR A 49 -2.77 3.20 23.58
N ALA A 50 -1.50 2.90 23.27
CA ALA A 50 -1.12 2.25 22.02
C ALA A 50 -1.58 0.78 21.94
N SER A 51 -1.86 0.32 20.72
CA SER A 51 -2.16 -1.10 20.50
C SER A 51 -0.98 -2.00 20.89
N PRO A 52 -1.20 -3.25 21.33
CA PRO A 52 -0.11 -4.13 21.78
C PRO A 52 1.01 -4.33 20.75
N ARG A 53 0.68 -4.36 19.45
CA ARG A 53 1.66 -4.49 18.36
C ARG A 53 2.55 -3.26 18.23
N ILE A 54 1.98 -2.06 18.37
CA ILE A 54 2.73 -0.80 18.32
C ILE A 54 3.60 -0.68 19.57
N ALA A 55 3.02 -0.92 20.74
CA ALA A 55 3.75 -0.90 22.00
C ALA A 55 4.91 -1.91 22.04
N ARG A 56 4.75 -3.08 21.43
CA ARG A 56 5.85 -4.03 21.26
C ARG A 56 6.97 -3.45 20.39
N GLN A 57 6.63 -2.93 19.21
CA GLN A 57 7.59 -2.36 18.27
C GLN A 57 8.43 -1.24 18.91
N CYS A 58 7.79 -0.23 19.51
CA CYS A 58 8.53 0.90 20.08
C CYS A 58 9.45 0.49 21.25
N ARG A 59 9.04 -0.50 22.07
CA ARG A 59 9.91 -1.05 23.12
C ARG A 59 11.11 -1.78 22.55
N GLU A 60 10.91 -2.57 21.50
CA GLU A 60 12.01 -3.30 20.86
C GLU A 60 12.98 -2.31 20.18
N GLU A 61 12.47 -1.35 19.41
CA GLU A 61 13.25 -0.28 18.75
C GLU A 61 14.09 0.52 19.75
N GLY A 62 13.47 0.97 20.85
CA GLY A 62 14.16 1.73 21.89
C GLY A 62 15.20 0.93 22.70
N ASN A 63 15.22 -0.39 22.61
CA ASN A 63 16.16 -1.26 23.33
C ASN A 63 17.33 -1.76 22.46
N VAL A 64 17.38 -1.37 21.19
CA VAL A 64 18.51 -1.67 20.32
C VAL A 64 19.75 -0.97 20.85
N THR A 65 20.86 -1.73 20.97
CA THR A 65 22.17 -1.19 21.40
C THR A 65 23.29 -1.51 20.44
N ARG A 66 23.06 -2.44 19.50
CA ARG A 66 24.03 -2.85 18.50
C ARG A 66 23.37 -2.93 17.13
N LEU A 67 24.12 -2.62 16.08
CA LEU A 67 23.63 -2.68 14.70
C LEU A 67 23.13 -4.09 14.35
N THR A 68 23.79 -5.12 14.86
CA THR A 68 23.43 -6.53 14.61
C THR A 68 22.05 -6.91 15.12
N ASP A 69 21.53 -6.21 16.14
CA ASP A 69 20.23 -6.51 16.74
C ASP A 69 19.08 -6.16 15.79
N VAL A 70 19.31 -5.20 14.88
CA VAL A 70 18.31 -4.68 13.92
C VAL A 70 17.84 -5.78 12.96
N LYS A 71 18.69 -6.75 12.63
CA LYS A 71 18.39 -7.86 11.72
C LYS A 71 17.14 -8.66 12.13
N THR A 72 16.95 -8.85 13.43
CA THR A 72 15.86 -9.66 13.99
C THR A 72 14.75 -8.85 14.63
N LEU A 73 14.87 -7.51 14.59
CA LEU A 73 13.96 -6.61 15.25
C LEU A 73 12.53 -6.74 14.72
N TYR A 74 11.55 -6.68 15.62
CA TYR A 74 10.14 -6.73 15.24
C TYR A 74 9.68 -5.41 14.61
N HIS A 75 9.02 -5.52 13.46
CA HIS A 75 8.23 -4.43 12.88
C HIS A 75 6.84 -4.95 12.54
N ARG A 76 5.78 -4.19 12.87
CA ARG A 76 4.40 -4.64 12.65
C ARG A 76 4.08 -4.97 11.19
N ASN A 77 4.72 -4.27 10.26
CA ASN A 77 4.55 -4.45 8.81
C ASN A 77 5.66 -5.30 8.17
N MET A 78 6.54 -5.94 8.96
CA MET A 78 7.65 -6.72 8.42
C MET A 78 7.17 -7.81 7.44
N ASN A 79 6.03 -8.44 7.74
CA ASN A 79 5.47 -9.50 6.89
C ASN A 79 4.65 -8.97 5.72
N GLY A 80 4.39 -7.65 5.68
CA GLY A 80 3.67 -7.02 4.59
C GLY A 80 2.16 -7.16 4.64
N ALA A 81 1.63 -8.15 5.35
CA ALA A 81 0.20 -8.41 5.42
C ALA A 81 -0.32 -8.28 6.87
N SER A 82 -1.43 -7.57 7.03
CA SER A 82 -2.17 -7.55 8.29
C SER A 82 -3.15 -8.72 8.37
N PRO A 83 -3.33 -9.32 9.55
CA PRO A 83 -4.25 -10.44 9.72
C PRO A 83 -5.69 -10.02 9.37
N PRO A 84 -6.56 -10.98 8.99
CA PRO A 84 -7.94 -10.68 8.65
C PRO A 84 -8.67 -10.08 9.86
N LYS A 85 -9.48 -9.06 9.62
CA LYS A 85 -10.23 -8.32 10.66
C LYS A 85 -11.71 -8.70 10.75
N LEU A 86 -12.26 -9.35 9.72
CA LEU A 86 -13.70 -9.60 9.59
C LEU A 86 -14.01 -11.09 9.79
N SER A 87 -15.05 -11.39 10.56
CA SER A 87 -15.68 -12.71 10.56
C SER A 87 -16.28 -13.05 9.17
N ASN A 88 -16.67 -14.32 8.98
CA ASN A 88 -17.31 -14.73 7.73
C ASN A 88 -18.60 -13.94 7.45
N GLU A 89 -19.44 -13.69 8.45
CA GLU A 89 -20.70 -12.95 8.29
C GLU A 89 -20.43 -11.49 7.89
N TRP A 90 -19.53 -10.83 8.62
CA TRP A 90 -19.11 -9.46 8.34
C TRP A 90 -18.47 -9.32 6.96
N ARG A 91 -17.67 -10.30 6.52
CA ARG A 91 -17.09 -10.30 5.18
C ARG A 91 -18.15 -10.42 4.08
N HIS A 92 -19.17 -11.26 4.23
CA HIS A 92 -20.25 -11.34 3.24
C HIS A 92 -21.03 -10.01 3.17
N MET A 93 -21.37 -9.43 4.31
CA MET A 93 -22.04 -8.12 4.34
C MET A 93 -21.17 -7.03 3.71
N TYR A 94 -19.87 -7.00 3.98
CA TYR A 94 -18.95 -6.04 3.39
C TYR A 94 -18.92 -6.15 1.86
N LEU A 95 -18.73 -7.37 1.32
CA LEU A 95 -18.67 -7.60 -0.12
C LEU A 95 -19.98 -7.28 -0.82
N ASP A 96 -21.11 -7.64 -0.21
CA ASP A 96 -22.45 -7.30 -0.68
C ASP A 96 -22.66 -5.78 -0.72
N THR A 97 -22.21 -5.08 0.31
CA THR A 97 -22.29 -3.62 0.38
C THR A 97 -21.41 -2.94 -0.68
N VAL A 98 -20.16 -3.39 -0.83
CA VAL A 98 -19.26 -2.92 -1.88
C VAL A 98 -19.88 -3.15 -3.25
N GLN A 99 -20.46 -4.33 -3.49
CA GLN A 99 -21.10 -4.64 -4.76
C GLN A 99 -22.26 -3.70 -5.08
N THR A 100 -23.13 -3.45 -4.11
CA THR A 100 -24.26 -2.51 -4.26
C THR A 100 -23.76 -1.12 -4.60
N VAL A 101 -22.83 -0.58 -3.82
CA VAL A 101 -22.30 0.78 -4.03
C VAL A 101 -21.60 0.89 -5.38
N CYS A 102 -20.79 -0.10 -5.78
CA CYS A 102 -20.12 -0.10 -7.08
C CYS A 102 -21.12 -0.15 -8.23
N ASN A 103 -22.22 -0.89 -8.11
CA ASN A 103 -23.28 -0.90 -9.13
C ASN A 103 -24.08 0.41 -9.18
N GLU A 104 -24.40 1.00 -8.03
CA GLU A 104 -25.10 2.29 -7.97
C GLU A 104 -24.27 3.41 -8.58
N MET A 105 -22.95 3.39 -8.37
CA MET A 105 -22.01 4.41 -8.83
C MET A 105 -21.30 4.04 -10.14
N ALA A 106 -21.71 2.97 -10.82
CA ALA A 106 -21.06 2.53 -12.04
C ALA A 106 -21.25 3.54 -13.17
N PHE A 107 -20.19 3.82 -13.93
CA PHE A 107 -20.26 4.63 -15.13
C PHE A 107 -21.00 3.85 -16.22
N ARG A 108 -22.15 4.36 -16.67
CA ARG A 108 -22.97 3.72 -17.70
C ARG A 108 -23.26 4.70 -18.81
N ASP A 109 -23.16 4.22 -20.04
CA ASP A 109 -23.60 4.95 -21.22
C ASP A 109 -25.07 4.59 -21.52
N GLU A 110 -25.74 5.38 -22.36
CA GLU A 110 -27.15 5.15 -22.71
C GLU A 110 -27.41 3.76 -23.33
N GLU A 111 -26.40 3.16 -23.95
CA GLU A 111 -26.48 1.83 -24.59
C GLU A 111 -26.24 0.67 -23.59
N ASP A 112 -25.69 0.95 -22.41
CA ASP A 112 -25.26 -0.03 -21.41
C ASP A 112 -25.97 0.19 -20.06
N SER A 113 -27.19 0.73 -20.07
CA SER A 113 -27.98 1.00 -18.84
C SER A 113 -28.19 -0.24 -17.98
N ASP A 114 -28.24 -1.42 -18.61
CA ASP A 114 -28.52 -2.70 -17.97
C ASP A 114 -27.23 -3.42 -17.51
N PHE A 115 -26.06 -2.80 -17.68
CA PHE A 115 -24.80 -3.38 -17.28
C PHE A 115 -24.68 -3.47 -15.74
N GLU A 116 -24.36 -4.66 -15.25
CA GLU A 116 -24.05 -4.93 -13.85
C GLU A 116 -22.56 -5.24 -13.68
N VAL A 117 -21.92 -4.52 -12.77
CA VAL A 117 -20.57 -4.82 -12.32
C VAL A 117 -20.61 -6.18 -11.59
N PRO A 118 -19.74 -7.15 -11.93
CA PRO A 118 -19.77 -8.46 -11.30
C PRO A 118 -19.18 -8.43 -9.87
N PRO A 119 -19.51 -9.42 -9.02
CA PRO A 119 -18.89 -9.64 -7.71
C PRO A 119 -17.36 -9.64 -7.72
N CYS A 120 -16.77 -8.95 -6.75
CA CYS A 120 -15.33 -8.96 -6.50
C CYS A 120 -14.86 -10.22 -5.72
N HIS A 121 -14.93 -11.40 -6.34
CA HIS A 121 -14.56 -12.66 -5.70
C HIS A 121 -13.12 -12.68 -5.15
N ASP A 122 -12.18 -12.08 -5.89
CA ASP A 122 -10.78 -11.97 -5.49
C ASP A 122 -10.60 -11.18 -4.19
N LEU A 123 -11.34 -10.08 -4.04
CA LEU A 123 -11.36 -9.30 -2.80
C LEU A 123 -11.89 -10.14 -1.62
N GLY A 124 -12.92 -10.95 -1.85
CA GLY A 124 -13.43 -11.87 -0.83
C GLY A 124 -12.41 -12.92 -0.38
N LEU A 125 -11.62 -13.44 -1.32
CA LEU A 125 -10.53 -14.37 -1.01
C LEU A 125 -9.40 -13.68 -0.25
N PHE A 126 -9.03 -12.46 -0.66
CA PHE A 126 -8.04 -11.65 0.05
C PHE A 126 -8.46 -11.42 1.51
N LEU A 127 -9.69 -10.95 1.74
CA LEU A 127 -10.25 -10.67 3.06
C LEU A 127 -10.37 -11.90 3.98
N LYS A 128 -10.30 -13.11 3.43
CA LYS A 128 -10.21 -14.35 4.20
C LYS A 128 -8.86 -14.54 4.88
N TYR A 129 -7.78 -14.05 4.26
CA TYR A 129 -6.41 -14.32 4.70
C TYR A 129 -5.67 -13.07 5.18
N ALA A 130 -6.08 -11.87 4.76
CA ALA A 130 -5.47 -10.62 5.13
C ALA A 130 -6.49 -9.48 5.15
N SER A 131 -6.23 -8.41 5.90
CA SER A 131 -7.04 -7.18 5.84
C SER A 131 -6.37 -6.07 5.04
N THR A 132 -5.05 -6.09 4.95
CA THR A 132 -4.27 -4.98 4.40
C THR A 132 -2.93 -5.50 3.95
N VAL A 133 -2.38 -4.93 2.88
CA VAL A 133 -1.00 -5.13 2.46
C VAL A 133 -0.27 -3.80 2.52
N GLN A 134 0.80 -3.74 3.30
CA GLN A 134 1.61 -2.55 3.49
C GLN A 134 3.01 -2.96 3.93
N ASP A 135 4.04 -2.42 3.28
CA ASP A 135 5.42 -2.64 3.71
C ASP A 135 5.89 -1.59 4.76
N PRO A 136 6.98 -1.85 5.49
CA PRO A 136 7.53 -0.88 6.47
C PRO A 136 8.02 0.43 5.84
N ASP A 137 8.29 0.43 4.54
CA ASP A 137 8.88 1.51 3.76
C ASP A 137 10.23 2.03 4.28
N PHE A 138 11.13 1.11 4.68
CA PHE A 138 12.51 1.44 5.06
C PHE A 138 13.32 2.14 3.95
N ARG A 139 12.76 2.22 2.74
CA ARG A 139 13.43 2.72 1.53
C ARG A 139 12.99 4.13 1.13
N TYR A 140 12.04 4.73 1.85
CA TYR A 140 11.44 6.03 1.50
C TYR A 140 10.92 6.10 0.07
N ALA A 141 10.51 4.96 -0.51
CA ALA A 141 10.14 4.85 -1.91
C ALA A 141 8.64 4.67 -2.11
N GLY A 142 7.86 4.56 -1.03
CA GLY A 142 6.44 4.86 -1.03
C GLY A 142 5.57 3.99 -1.92
N MET A 143 5.65 2.66 -1.82
CA MET A 143 4.70 1.81 -2.57
C MET A 143 3.29 1.91 -1.98
N ALA A 144 2.31 2.22 -2.82
CA ALA A 144 0.92 2.35 -2.39
C ALA A 144 0.40 1.05 -1.76
N PRO A 145 -0.03 1.06 -0.49
CA PRO A 145 -0.56 -0.13 0.17
C PRO A 145 -1.86 -0.58 -0.47
N PHE A 146 -2.32 -1.79 -0.17
CA PHE A 146 -3.67 -2.24 -0.53
C PHE A 146 -4.49 -2.45 0.74
N GLU A 147 -5.34 -1.48 1.04
CA GLU A 147 -6.30 -1.48 2.13
C GLU A 147 -7.71 -1.34 1.57
N PRO A 148 -8.52 -2.43 1.56
CA PRO A 148 -9.92 -2.33 1.17
C PRO A 148 -10.63 -1.27 2.01
N PRO A 149 -11.31 -0.31 1.36
CA PRO A 149 -11.81 0.89 2.01
C PRO A 149 -12.92 0.58 3.02
N GLY A 150 -13.10 1.50 3.98
CA GLY A 150 -14.19 1.42 4.96
C GLY A 150 -14.03 0.36 6.04
N MET A 151 -12.92 -0.41 6.06
CA MET A 151 -12.63 -1.39 7.11
C MET A 151 -12.16 -0.74 8.42
N CYS A 152 -13.04 0.02 9.08
CA CYS A 152 -12.81 0.50 10.44
C CYS A 152 -12.84 -0.68 11.41
N SER A 153 -11.78 -0.83 12.20
CA SER A 153 -11.66 -1.84 13.25
C SER A 153 -12.66 -1.54 14.35
N LEU A 154 -13.71 -2.33 14.41
CA LEU A 154 -14.43 -2.82 15.60
C LEU A 154 -15.70 -3.41 15.03
N GLU A 155 -15.82 -4.74 15.02
CA GLU A 155 -17.10 -5.40 14.80
C GLU A 155 -18.06 -4.79 15.84
N THR A 156 -18.94 -3.89 15.39
CA THR A 156 -20.00 -3.35 16.24
C THR A 156 -20.96 -4.49 16.53
N SER A 157 -21.72 -4.45 17.62
CA SER A 157 -22.77 -5.45 17.83
C SER A 157 -23.94 -5.34 16.83
N ASP A 158 -23.92 -4.35 15.93
CA ASP A 158 -24.98 -4.06 14.97
C ASP A 158 -24.43 -4.00 13.54
N ILE A 159 -24.64 -5.09 12.79
CA ILE A 159 -24.25 -5.26 11.38
C ILE A 159 -25.03 -4.30 10.46
N SER A 160 -26.30 -4.04 10.76
CA SER A 160 -27.15 -3.18 9.92
C SER A 160 -26.68 -1.75 9.97
N LYS A 161 -26.40 -1.24 11.17
CA LYS A 161 -25.84 0.11 11.33
C LYS A 161 -24.49 0.25 10.62
N TYR A 162 -23.62 -0.77 10.74
CA TYR A 162 -22.33 -0.73 10.06
C TYR A 162 -22.48 -0.71 8.53
N ARG A 163 -23.45 -1.45 7.99
CA ARG A 163 -23.75 -1.42 6.54
C ARG A 163 -24.11 -0.02 6.08
N GLU A 164 -24.98 0.69 6.81
CA GLU A 164 -25.36 2.08 6.50
C GLU A 164 -24.14 3.01 6.54
N ASP A 165 -23.35 2.95 7.62
CA ASP A 165 -22.11 3.74 7.77
C ASP A 165 -21.09 3.42 6.65
N LEU A 166 -21.03 2.16 6.20
CA LEU A 166 -20.14 1.71 5.14
C LEU A 166 -20.58 2.26 3.77
N ILE A 167 -21.87 2.23 3.45
CA ILE A 167 -22.42 2.81 2.21
C ILE A 167 -22.02 4.29 2.11
N GLU A 168 -22.27 5.06 3.18
CA GLU A 168 -21.94 6.48 3.22
C GLU A 168 -20.43 6.72 3.02
N LYS A 169 -19.59 5.98 3.75
CA LYS A 169 -18.13 6.12 3.65
C LYS A 169 -17.61 5.78 2.27
N LEU A 170 -18.07 4.66 1.69
CA LEU A 170 -17.64 4.23 0.36
C LEU A 170 -18.00 5.30 -0.68
N GLY A 171 -19.26 5.74 -0.73
CA GLY A 171 -19.72 6.72 -1.71
C GLY A 171 -19.06 8.09 -1.58
N LEU A 172 -18.75 8.54 -0.36
CA LEU A 172 -18.15 9.86 -0.13
C LEU A 172 -16.64 9.89 -0.38
N TYR A 173 -15.91 8.88 0.08
CA TYR A 173 -14.45 8.99 0.25
C TYR A 173 -13.63 8.00 -0.58
N TYR A 174 -14.21 6.88 -1.01
CA TYR A 174 -13.42 5.76 -1.54
C TYR A 174 -13.80 5.30 -2.93
N VAL A 175 -15.06 5.50 -3.35
CA VAL A 175 -15.44 5.27 -4.74
C VAL A 175 -14.73 6.27 -5.63
N CYS A 176 -14.03 5.78 -6.64
CA CYS A 176 -13.37 6.61 -7.63
C CYS A 176 -14.44 7.29 -8.50
N LYS A 177 -14.60 8.61 -8.35
CA LYS A 177 -15.49 9.42 -9.19
C LYS A 177 -14.87 9.63 -10.57
N GLU A 178 -15.70 9.93 -11.56
CA GLU A 178 -15.25 10.21 -12.94
C GLU A 178 -14.12 11.25 -12.96
N SER A 179 -14.31 12.40 -12.30
CA SER A 179 -13.29 13.44 -12.23
C SER A 179 -11.98 13.03 -11.56
N PHE A 180 -12.02 12.02 -10.67
CA PHE A 180 -10.81 11.46 -10.07
C PHE A 180 -10.12 10.54 -11.07
N LEU A 181 -10.88 9.69 -11.76
CA LEU A 181 -10.33 8.79 -12.77
C LEU A 181 -9.77 9.59 -13.94
N ASP A 182 -10.47 10.59 -14.46
CA ASP A 182 -9.99 11.46 -15.55
C ASP A 182 -8.66 12.14 -15.22
N ALA A 183 -8.43 12.47 -13.95
CA ALA A 183 -7.21 13.17 -13.53
C ALA A 183 -6.01 12.23 -13.30
N TYR A 184 -6.24 10.97 -12.94
CA TYR A 184 -5.19 10.08 -12.41
C TYR A 184 -5.13 8.70 -13.09
N MET A 185 -6.04 8.42 -14.01
CA MET A 185 -6.00 7.22 -14.82
C MET A 185 -5.21 7.46 -16.09
N HIS A 186 -4.72 6.35 -16.63
CA HIS A 186 -4.11 6.36 -17.94
C HIS A 186 -5.21 6.36 -19.00
N ASP A 187 -5.03 7.16 -20.06
CA ASP A 187 -5.93 7.30 -21.21
C ASP A 187 -6.26 5.98 -21.96
N ASP A 188 -5.66 4.85 -21.56
CA ASP A 188 -5.84 3.55 -22.19
C ASP A 188 -6.80 2.61 -21.46
N LEU A 189 -7.37 3.00 -20.32
CA LEU A 189 -8.31 2.18 -19.55
C LEU A 189 -9.74 2.73 -19.60
N GLU A 190 -10.66 1.85 -19.94
CA GLU A 190 -12.10 2.06 -19.77
C GLU A 190 -12.51 1.49 -18.40
N VAL A 191 -13.10 2.33 -17.54
CA VAL A 191 -13.45 1.96 -16.16
C VAL A 191 -14.95 2.09 -15.96
N ARG A 192 -15.57 1.09 -15.33
CA ARG A 192 -17.00 1.13 -14.96
C ARG A 192 -17.21 1.34 -13.47
N ALA A 193 -16.32 0.85 -12.61
CA ALA A 193 -16.38 1.10 -11.17
C ALA A 193 -14.98 1.00 -10.55
N GLY A 194 -14.77 1.66 -9.41
CA GLY A 194 -13.46 1.67 -8.78
C GLY A 194 -13.47 2.04 -7.31
N LEU A 195 -12.51 1.50 -6.56
CA LEU A 195 -12.24 1.82 -5.18
C LEU A 195 -10.79 2.24 -5.02
N GLN A 196 -10.54 3.38 -4.37
CA GLN A 196 -9.20 3.73 -3.92
C GLN A 196 -8.82 2.88 -2.70
N THR A 197 -7.71 2.16 -2.78
CA THR A 197 -7.24 1.21 -1.76
C THR A 197 -6.01 1.67 -0.99
N GLY A 198 -5.35 2.74 -1.41
CA GLY A 198 -4.17 3.20 -0.69
C GLY A 198 -3.47 4.37 -1.34
N ILE A 199 -2.61 5.00 -0.55
CA ILE A 199 -1.74 6.10 -0.95
C ILE A 199 -0.32 5.75 -0.50
N GLY A 200 0.61 5.69 -1.44
CA GLY A 200 2.04 5.56 -1.19
C GLY A 200 2.72 6.91 -1.41
N VAL A 201 3.72 7.26 -0.61
CA VAL A 201 4.40 8.54 -0.73
C VAL A 201 5.91 8.30 -0.74
N LYS A 202 6.56 8.74 -1.82
CA LYS A 202 8.01 8.80 -1.90
C LYS A 202 8.44 10.18 -1.42
N HIS A 203 9.08 10.22 -0.26
CA HIS A 203 9.58 11.49 0.29
C HIS A 203 10.90 11.87 -0.40
N LYS A 204 11.00 13.10 -0.94
CA LYS A 204 12.25 13.72 -1.42
C LYS A 204 12.36 15.14 -0.88
N MET A 205 13.58 15.64 -0.70
CA MET A 205 13.81 17.09 -0.55
C MET A 205 13.49 17.78 -1.88
N GLY A 206 12.34 18.47 -1.96
CA GLY A 206 11.90 19.23 -3.14
C GLY A 206 10.55 18.81 -3.73
N GLY A 207 9.91 17.76 -3.20
CA GLY A 207 8.60 17.27 -3.64
C GLY A 207 8.27 15.88 -3.08
N HIS A 208 7.05 15.40 -3.28
CA HIS A 208 6.61 14.08 -2.82
C HIS A 208 5.88 13.34 -3.94
N ASP A 209 6.59 12.45 -4.66
CA ASP A 209 5.90 11.59 -5.64
C ASP A 209 4.89 10.73 -4.87
N THR A 210 3.62 10.81 -5.27
CA THR A 210 2.53 10.14 -4.57
C THR A 210 1.90 9.12 -5.51
N TRP A 211 1.56 7.95 -4.98
CA TRP A 211 1.01 6.83 -5.75
C TRP A 211 -0.35 6.43 -5.19
N TYR A 212 -1.33 6.23 -6.05
CA TYR A 212 -2.59 5.59 -5.69
C TYR A 212 -2.56 4.11 -6.02
N SER A 213 -3.02 3.28 -5.10
CA SER A 213 -3.50 1.94 -5.46
C SER A 213 -5.02 1.98 -5.55
N MET A 214 -5.55 1.31 -6.57
CA MET A 214 -6.97 1.23 -6.83
C MET A 214 -7.36 -0.19 -7.19
N TYR A 215 -8.59 -0.56 -6.87
CA TYR A 215 -9.22 -1.78 -7.30
C TYR A 215 -10.37 -1.44 -8.24
N LEU A 216 -10.18 -1.68 -9.52
CA LEU A 216 -11.02 -1.16 -10.60
C LEU A 216 -11.67 -2.30 -11.37
N TYR A 217 -12.95 -2.18 -11.70
CA TYR A 217 -13.55 -2.97 -12.74
C TYR A 217 -13.39 -2.24 -14.07
N CYS A 218 -12.45 -2.69 -14.88
CA CYS A 218 -11.99 -1.99 -16.07
C CYS A 218 -11.67 -2.95 -17.21
N ARG A 219 -11.32 -2.41 -18.37
CA ARG A 219 -10.62 -3.06 -19.48
C ARG A 219 -9.74 -2.05 -20.19
N ARG A 220 -8.87 -2.49 -21.08
CA ARG A 220 -8.23 -1.60 -22.05
C ARG A 220 -9.18 -1.24 -23.20
N TYR A 221 -9.03 -0.04 -23.73
CA TYR A 221 -9.76 0.38 -24.92
C TYR A 221 -9.52 -0.60 -26.08
N VAL A 222 -10.58 -0.94 -26.80
CA VAL A 222 -10.54 -1.91 -27.92
C VAL A 222 -9.60 -1.45 -29.03
N GLU A 223 -9.42 -0.13 -29.15
CA GLU A 223 -8.56 0.53 -30.13
C GLU A 223 -7.08 0.58 -29.71
N ASP A 224 -6.73 0.19 -28.48
CA ASP A 224 -5.35 0.14 -28.03
C ASP A 224 -4.56 -0.97 -28.77
N SER A 225 -3.35 -0.62 -29.18
CA SER A 225 -2.41 -1.53 -29.84
C SER A 225 -1.94 -2.69 -28.93
N ASP A 226 -1.90 -2.49 -27.62
CA ASP A 226 -1.54 -3.50 -26.64
C ASP A 226 -2.73 -4.42 -26.37
N HIS A 227 -2.54 -5.72 -26.59
CA HIS A 227 -3.60 -6.70 -26.49
C HIS A 227 -3.83 -7.27 -25.09
N SER A 228 -3.08 -6.81 -24.09
CA SER A 228 -3.31 -7.21 -22.69
C SER A 228 -4.55 -6.53 -22.11
N HIS A 229 -5.20 -7.17 -21.13
CA HIS A 229 -6.29 -6.60 -20.34
C HIS A 229 -7.52 -6.14 -21.15
N LYS A 230 -7.79 -6.72 -22.33
CA LYS A 230 -8.94 -6.35 -23.20
C LYS A 230 -10.30 -6.72 -22.64
N ASP A 231 -10.36 -7.75 -21.80
CA ASP A 231 -11.61 -8.21 -21.21
C ASP A 231 -11.92 -7.42 -19.94
N TRP A 232 -13.21 -7.21 -19.68
CA TRP A 232 -13.66 -6.62 -18.43
C TRP A 232 -13.29 -7.52 -17.25
N ALA A 233 -12.57 -6.97 -16.28
CA ALA A 233 -12.21 -7.67 -15.07
C ALA A 233 -11.95 -6.69 -13.94
N TRP A 234 -12.03 -7.21 -12.72
CA TRP A 234 -11.51 -6.52 -11.54
C TRP A 234 -9.99 -6.58 -11.53
N ARG A 235 -9.34 -5.42 -11.44
CA ARG A 235 -7.89 -5.27 -11.52
C ARG A 235 -7.36 -4.41 -10.41
N VAL A 236 -6.16 -4.72 -9.94
CA VAL A 236 -5.40 -3.78 -9.10
C VAL A 236 -4.58 -2.89 -10.04
N VAL A 237 -4.74 -1.58 -9.90
CA VAL A 237 -4.01 -0.58 -10.68
C VAL A 237 -3.26 0.32 -9.72
N VAL A 238 -1.98 0.56 -10.00
CA VAL A 238 -1.19 1.56 -9.28
C VAL A 238 -0.87 2.69 -10.26
N SER A 239 -1.25 3.92 -9.91
CA SER A 239 -0.98 5.11 -10.72
C SER A 239 -0.33 6.22 -9.91
N ASP A 240 0.29 7.16 -10.61
CA ASP A 240 0.83 8.38 -10.03
C ASP A 240 -0.31 9.35 -9.67
N ALA A 241 -0.14 10.12 -8.60
CA ALA A 241 -1.12 11.03 -8.05
C ALA A 241 -0.87 12.51 -8.42
N GLU A 242 0.20 12.83 -9.15
CA GLU A 242 0.55 14.23 -9.50
C GLU A 242 -0.01 14.67 -10.87
N GLY A 243 -0.65 13.77 -11.63
CA GLY A 243 -1.65 14.09 -12.67
C GLY A 243 -1.19 14.96 -13.85
N MET A 244 0.11 15.25 -14.03
CA MET A 244 0.61 16.06 -15.16
C MET A 244 1.75 15.38 -15.93
N ASP A 245 1.50 15.15 -17.23
CA ASP A 245 2.49 14.95 -18.29
C ASP A 245 3.66 13.98 -18.03
N ASN A 246 3.35 12.75 -17.61
CA ASN A 246 4.10 11.55 -18.00
C ASN A 246 3.37 10.33 -17.46
N PRO A 247 3.40 9.16 -18.10
CA PRO A 247 3.14 7.92 -17.39
C PRO A 247 4.32 7.71 -16.44
N MET A 248 4.29 8.33 -15.25
CA MET A 248 5.24 8.01 -14.21
C MET A 248 4.99 6.57 -13.81
N THR A 249 5.89 5.73 -14.28
CA THR A 249 5.88 4.31 -14.05
C THR A 249 6.42 4.03 -12.65
N VAL A 250 5.71 3.26 -11.83
CA VAL A 250 6.25 2.75 -10.56
C VAL A 250 7.38 1.77 -10.90
N TYR A 251 8.62 2.14 -10.57
CA TYR A 251 9.82 1.38 -10.89
C TYR A 251 9.93 1.00 -12.37
N GLY A 252 9.62 1.94 -13.27
CA GLY A 252 9.75 1.72 -14.71
C GLY A 252 8.63 0.88 -15.35
N ARG A 253 7.61 0.47 -14.59
CA ARG A 253 6.42 -0.24 -15.10
C ARG A 253 5.12 0.53 -14.83
N LYS A 254 4.08 0.26 -15.63
CA LYS A 254 2.69 0.62 -15.32
C LYS A 254 2.04 -0.57 -14.59
N PRO A 255 1.98 -0.60 -13.26
CA PRO A 255 1.54 -1.79 -12.53
C PRO A 255 0.03 -1.95 -12.66
N ARG A 256 -0.36 -3.00 -13.39
CA ARG A 256 -1.74 -3.41 -13.61
C ARG A 256 -1.78 -4.93 -13.51
N PHE A 257 -2.74 -5.43 -12.76
CA PHE A 257 -2.80 -6.83 -12.38
C PHE A 257 -4.23 -7.35 -12.59
N ASP A 258 -4.37 -8.49 -13.27
CA ASP A 258 -5.67 -9.12 -13.52
C ASP A 258 -6.26 -9.74 -12.24
N SER A 259 -5.47 -9.82 -11.16
CA SER A 259 -5.89 -10.35 -9.87
C SER A 259 -5.17 -9.68 -8.70
N ILE A 260 -5.74 -9.82 -7.50
CA ILE A 260 -5.04 -9.41 -6.27
C ILE A 260 -3.79 -10.27 -6.05
N VAL A 261 -3.82 -11.55 -6.43
CA VAL A 261 -2.67 -12.46 -6.26
C VAL A 261 -1.45 -12.00 -7.05
N GLU A 262 -1.64 -11.64 -8.33
CA GLU A 262 -0.57 -11.10 -9.16
C GLU A 262 0.01 -9.80 -8.58
N PHE A 263 -0.86 -8.92 -8.08
CA PHE A 263 -0.42 -7.72 -7.37
C PHE A 263 0.44 -8.06 -6.14
N LEU A 264 0.06 -9.07 -5.34
CA LEU A 264 0.84 -9.49 -4.16
C LEU A 264 2.20 -10.05 -4.54
N ASP A 265 2.29 -10.81 -5.63
CA ASP A 265 3.56 -11.34 -6.13
C ASP A 265 4.49 -10.20 -6.57
N TRP A 266 3.96 -9.22 -7.31
CA TRP A 266 4.72 -8.03 -7.69
C TRP A 266 5.11 -7.18 -6.47
N TYR A 267 4.16 -6.87 -5.60
CA TYR A 267 4.37 -6.01 -4.44
C TYR A 267 5.37 -6.64 -3.46
N SER A 268 5.31 -7.96 -3.27
CA SER A 268 6.22 -8.66 -2.37
C SER A 268 7.64 -8.84 -2.92
N SER A 269 7.82 -8.71 -4.23
CA SER A 269 9.11 -8.78 -4.94
C SER A 269 9.76 -7.40 -5.16
N TRP A 270 9.30 -6.37 -4.46
CA TRP A 270 9.75 -4.98 -4.59
C TRP A 270 11.27 -4.81 -4.64
N LEU A 271 12.02 -5.59 -3.85
CA LEU A 271 13.48 -5.46 -3.79
C LEU A 271 14.14 -5.71 -5.15
N GLY A 272 13.56 -6.58 -5.99
CA GLY A 272 14.06 -6.85 -7.33
C GLY A 272 13.75 -5.75 -8.35
N HIS A 273 12.83 -4.83 -8.04
CA HIS A 273 12.45 -3.73 -8.92
C HIS A 273 13.18 -2.42 -8.58
N LEU A 274 13.94 -2.39 -7.48
CA LEU A 274 14.61 -1.18 -7.01
C LEU A 274 15.96 -0.93 -7.67
N ASP A 275 16.18 0.34 -7.99
CA ASP A 275 17.51 0.88 -8.17
C ASP A 275 18.10 1.31 -6.81
N MET A 276 19.03 0.52 -6.29
CA MET A 276 19.69 0.79 -5.02
C MET A 276 20.63 2.01 -5.08
N GLY A 277 21.05 2.46 -6.27
CA GLY A 277 21.74 3.74 -6.45
C GLY A 277 20.79 4.88 -6.13
N GLN A 278 19.64 4.91 -6.80
CA GLN A 278 18.62 5.94 -6.60
C GLN A 278 18.12 5.98 -5.15
N VAL A 279 17.90 4.82 -4.51
CA VAL A 279 17.48 4.78 -3.10
C VAL A 279 18.52 5.46 -2.20
N ARG A 280 19.82 5.25 -2.43
CA ARG A 280 20.86 5.88 -1.61
C ARG A 280 20.89 7.40 -1.84
N GLU A 281 20.74 7.85 -3.08
CA GLU A 281 20.65 9.28 -3.40
C GLU A 281 19.44 9.93 -2.74
N ASP A 282 18.25 9.34 -2.88
CA ASP A 282 17.01 9.86 -2.29
C ASP A 282 17.11 9.96 -0.76
N VAL A 283 17.69 8.93 -0.14
CA VAL A 283 17.89 8.87 1.31
C VAL A 283 18.91 9.91 1.77
N ALA A 284 20.04 10.06 1.07
CA ALA A 284 21.05 11.08 1.37
C ALA A 284 20.46 12.51 1.30
N LEU A 285 19.67 12.78 0.25
CA LEU A 285 18.96 14.05 0.09
C LEU A 285 17.98 14.32 1.22
N ASN A 286 17.22 13.32 1.66
CA ASN A 286 16.26 13.47 2.77
C ASN A 286 16.93 13.70 4.13
N CYS A 287 18.13 13.17 4.33
CA CYS A 287 18.86 13.26 5.59
C CYS A 287 19.95 14.34 5.62
N GLY A 288 20.14 15.08 4.53
CA GLY A 288 21.13 16.16 4.43
C GLY A 288 22.58 15.68 4.47
N GLU A 289 22.84 14.43 4.07
CA GLU A 289 24.21 13.91 3.93
C GLU A 289 24.74 14.31 2.54
N GLU A 290 25.83 15.09 2.48
CA GLU A 290 26.55 15.34 1.23
C GLU A 290 27.15 14.00 0.73
N ILE A 291 26.86 13.65 -0.53
CA ILE A 291 27.33 12.42 -1.22
C ILE A 291 28.84 12.50 -1.49
#